data_AF-A0A8T5UKY5-F1
#
_entry.id   AF-A0A8T5UKY5-F1
#
_cell.length_a   1.000
_cell.length_b   1.000
_cell.length_c   1.000
_cell.angle_alpha   90.00
_cell.angle_beta   90.00
_cell.angle_gamma   90.00
#
_symmetry.space_group_name_H-M   'P 1'
#
loop_
_entity.id
_entity.type
_entity.pdbx_description
1 polymer ?
#
loop_
_entity_poly.entity_id
_entity_poly.type
_entity_poly.pdbx_seq_one_letter_code
_entity_poly.pdbx_strand_id
1 'polypeptide(L)'
;MVKIKPELKNKLDLKKTTLRRLFLHLEKEKANEVASNLEERLQGMVYIQMRLPIEKITKQYEDNVKKKIEANIYQAKIREASLKDLEIVTNIYNKSWLTSRTPFRPIEKETLKTIFQHKD
;
A
#
# COMPACT_ATOMS: atom_id res chain seq x y z
N MET A 1 23.10 58.73 -15.29
CA MET A 1 23.52 57.31 -15.16
C MET A 1 24.66 57.23 -14.16
N VAL A 2 24.46 56.57 -13.01
CA VAL A 2 25.49 56.46 -11.96
C VAL A 2 26.46 55.34 -12.33
N LYS A 3 27.72 55.68 -12.64
CA LYS A 3 28.78 54.69 -12.92
C LYS A 3 29.27 54.10 -11.59
N ILE A 4 28.85 52.87 -11.30
CA ILE A 4 29.32 52.11 -10.13
C ILE A 4 30.80 51.77 -10.34
N LYS A 5 31.65 52.08 -9.34
CA LYS A 5 33.09 51.78 -9.41
C LYS A 5 33.31 50.27 -9.62
N PRO A 6 34.28 49.87 -10.46
CA PRO A 6 34.48 48.48 -10.85
C PRO A 6 34.75 47.53 -9.67
N GLU A 7 35.41 48.02 -8.61
CA GLU A 7 35.69 47.25 -7.40
C GLU A 7 34.43 46.89 -6.59
N LEU A 8 33.44 47.79 -6.56
CA LEU A 8 32.16 47.56 -5.90
C LEU A 8 31.32 46.53 -6.68
N LYS A 9 31.40 46.56 -8.02
CA LYS A 9 30.74 45.58 -8.89
C LYS A 9 31.32 44.17 -8.65
N ASN A 10 32.64 44.04 -8.59
CA ASN A 10 33.31 42.76 -8.32
C ASN A 10 32.94 42.20 -6.93
N LYS A 11 32.88 43.05 -5.88
CA LYS A 11 32.44 42.62 -4.55
C LYS A 11 30.98 42.15 -4.52
N LEU A 12 30.09 42.82 -5.27
CA LEU A 12 28.69 42.41 -5.39
C LEU A 12 28.55 41.08 -6.13
N ASP A 13 29.33 40.86 -7.18
CA ASP A 13 29.30 39.60 -7.94
C ASP A 13 29.82 38.43 -7.10
N LEU A 14 30.89 38.63 -6.30
CA LEU A 14 31.35 37.63 -5.35
C LEU A 14 30.25 37.25 -4.36
N LYS A 15 29.55 38.23 -3.75
CA LYS A 15 28.44 37.95 -2.83
C LYS A 15 27.28 37.20 -3.51
N LYS A 16 26.94 37.55 -4.74
CA LYS A 16 25.92 36.83 -5.53
C LYS A 16 26.30 35.37 -5.78
N THR A 17 27.58 35.10 -6.11
CA THR A 17 28.04 33.71 -6.33
C THR A 17 28.00 32.88 -5.04
N THR A 18 28.28 33.49 -3.89
CA THR A 18 28.22 32.81 -2.59
C THR A 18 26.78 32.46 -2.22
N LEU A 19 25.85 33.41 -2.38
CA LEU A 19 24.43 33.16 -2.13
C LEU A 19 23.89 32.07 -3.06
N ARG A 20 24.23 32.12 -4.36
CA ARG A 20 23.80 31.09 -5.32
C ARG A 20 24.31 29.70 -4.95
N ARG A 21 25.55 29.59 -4.47
CA ARG A 21 26.12 28.32 -4.00
C ARG A 21 25.40 27.79 -2.75
N LEU A 22 25.05 28.68 -1.81
CA LEU A 22 24.30 28.30 -0.62
C LEU A 22 22.93 27.74 -0.98
N PHE A 23 22.18 28.40 -1.87
CA PHE A 23 20.87 27.91 -2.31
C PHE A 23 20.96 26.57 -3.05
N LEU A 24 21.97 26.39 -3.92
CA LEU A 24 22.21 25.10 -4.59
C LEU A 24 22.53 23.98 -3.60
N HIS A 25 23.22 24.28 -2.51
CA HIS A 25 23.52 23.30 -1.46
C HIS A 25 22.25 22.89 -0.70
N LEU A 26 21.43 23.86 -0.31
CA LEU A 26 20.15 23.62 0.38
C LEU A 26 19.16 22.81 -0.48
N GLU A 27 19.12 23.06 -1.80
CA GLU A 27 18.32 22.25 -2.73
C GLU A 27 18.83 20.81 -2.82
N LYS A 28 20.15 20.62 -2.81
CA LYS A 28 20.77 19.29 -2.85
C LYS A 28 20.53 18.50 -1.55
N GLU A 29 20.60 19.16 -0.40
CA GLU A 29 20.29 18.54 0.90
C GLU A 29 18.83 18.09 0.98
N LYS A 30 17.88 18.95 0.56
CA LYS A 30 16.47 18.59 0.47
C LYS A 30 16.22 17.43 -0.49
N ALA A 31 16.88 17.40 -1.64
CA ALA A 31 16.76 16.30 -2.60
C ALA A 31 17.27 14.96 -2.01
N ASN A 32 18.37 15.01 -1.24
CA ASN A 32 18.93 13.83 -0.58
C ASN A 32 18.05 13.31 0.57
N GLU A 33 17.47 14.19 1.39
CA GLU A 33 16.51 13.79 2.43
C GLU A 33 15.23 13.17 1.83
N VAL A 34 14.73 13.71 0.71
CA VAL A 34 13.56 13.15 0.02
C VAL A 34 13.89 11.78 -0.60
N ALA A 35 15.10 11.62 -1.15
CA ALA A 35 15.56 10.34 -1.70
C ALA A 35 15.76 9.27 -0.61
N SER A 36 16.37 9.61 0.54
CA SER A 36 16.56 8.64 1.64
C SER A 36 15.22 8.18 2.24
N ASN A 37 14.26 9.10 2.41
CA ASN A 37 12.92 8.77 2.88
C ASN A 37 12.14 7.88 1.89
N LEU A 38 12.42 7.98 0.58
CA LEU A 38 11.81 7.13 -0.44
C LEU A 38 12.43 5.73 -0.44
N GLU A 39 13.75 5.62 -0.31
CA GLU A 39 14.45 4.35 -0.21
C GLU A 39 14.05 3.57 1.06
N GLU A 40 13.92 4.23 2.21
CA GLU A 40 13.42 3.62 3.46
C GLU A 40 11.98 3.13 3.33
N ARG A 41 11.12 3.86 2.59
CA ARG A 41 9.75 3.44 2.27
C ARG A 41 9.70 2.22 1.34
N LEU A 42 10.64 2.13 0.39
CA LEU A 42 10.74 1.02 -0.56
C LEU A 42 11.33 -0.25 0.08
N GLN A 43 12.28 -0.12 1.01
CA GLN A 43 12.84 -1.24 1.77
C GLN A 43 11.79 -1.96 2.63
N GLY A 44 10.75 -1.25 3.09
CA GLY A 44 9.69 -1.81 3.94
C GLY A 44 8.64 -2.68 3.24
N MET A 45 8.61 -2.75 1.90
CA MET A 45 7.53 -3.44 1.17
C MET A 45 8.04 -4.22 -0.04
N VAL A 46 8.80 -5.28 0.20
CA VAL A 46 9.08 -6.30 -0.83
C VAL A 46 7.78 -7.05 -1.12
N TYR A 47 7.14 -6.76 -2.26
CA TYR A 47 5.95 -7.48 -2.69
C TYR A 47 6.32 -8.88 -3.20
N ILE A 48 6.05 -9.90 -2.38
CA ILE A 48 6.16 -11.29 -2.79
C ILE A 48 4.78 -11.72 -3.31
N GLN A 49 4.67 -11.90 -4.62
CA GLN A 49 3.46 -12.44 -5.23
C GLN A 49 3.33 -13.93 -4.87
N MET A 50 2.45 -14.26 -3.92
CA MET A 50 2.12 -15.64 -3.60
C MET A 50 1.17 -16.22 -4.65
N ARG A 51 1.40 -17.47 -5.07
CA ARG A 51 0.43 -18.24 -5.88
C ARG A 51 -0.41 -19.11 -4.95
N LEU A 52 -1.73 -19.09 -5.15
CA LEU A 52 -2.62 -20.03 -4.49
C LEU A 52 -2.34 -21.45 -5.01
N PRO A 53 -2.20 -22.47 -4.14
CA PRO A 53 -1.93 -23.85 -4.57
C PRO A 53 -3.23 -24.52 -5.06
N ILE A 54 -3.72 -24.10 -6.24
CA ILE A 54 -4.99 -24.55 -6.83
C ILE A 54 -5.02 -26.08 -6.99
N GLU A 55 -3.88 -26.69 -7.33
CA GLU A 55 -3.73 -28.15 -7.46
C GLU A 55 -4.09 -28.92 -6.18
N LYS A 56 -3.94 -28.30 -5.01
CA LYS A 56 -4.25 -28.93 -3.71
C LYS A 56 -5.72 -28.79 -3.33
N ILE A 57 -6.47 -27.90 -3.99
CA ILE A 57 -7.90 -27.66 -3.74
C ILE A 57 -8.71 -28.72 -4.51
N THR A 58 -8.66 -29.95 -4.00
CA THR A 58 -9.42 -31.08 -4.54
C THR A 58 -10.76 -31.24 -3.82
N LYS A 59 -11.73 -31.94 -4.43
CA LYS A 59 -13.00 -32.29 -3.76
C LYS A 59 -12.75 -33.03 -2.43
N GLN A 60 -11.75 -33.90 -2.39
CA GLN A 60 -11.36 -34.61 -1.17
C GLN A 60 -10.90 -33.64 -0.07
N TYR A 61 -10.17 -32.59 -0.43
CA TYR A 61 -9.78 -31.54 0.51
C TYR A 61 -11.00 -30.79 1.05
N GLU A 62 -11.94 -30.40 0.19
CA GLU A 62 -13.17 -29.73 0.61
C GLU A 62 -14.01 -30.58 1.58
N ASP A 63 -14.18 -31.87 1.27
CA ASP A 63 -14.94 -32.80 2.11
C ASP A 63 -14.28 -33.01 3.47
N ASN A 64 -12.94 -33.06 3.50
CA ASN A 64 -12.18 -33.12 4.75
C ASN A 64 -12.37 -31.86 5.61
N VAL A 65 -12.42 -30.69 4.99
CA VAL A 65 -12.69 -29.42 5.69
C VAL A 65 -14.12 -29.38 6.21
N LYS A 66 -15.12 -29.77 5.39
CA LYS A 66 -16.52 -29.86 5.82
C LYS A 66 -16.69 -30.77 7.03
N LYS A 67 -16.17 -31.99 6.97
CA LYS A 67 -16.25 -32.95 8.09
C LYS A 67 -15.63 -32.40 9.38
N LYS A 68 -14.47 -31.74 9.29
CA LYS A 68 -13.82 -31.15 10.48
C LYS A 68 -14.65 -30.04 11.11
N ILE A 69 -15.31 -29.22 10.30
CA ILE A 69 -16.11 -28.08 10.77
C ILE A 69 -17.46 -28.55 11.33
N GLU A 70 -18.10 -29.51 10.66
CA GLU A 70 -19.39 -30.08 11.09
C GLU A 70 -19.27 -30.91 12.37
N ALA A 71 -18.14 -31.60 12.56
CA ALA A 71 -17.88 -32.40 13.77
C ALA A 71 -17.48 -31.55 15.01
N ASN A 72 -17.20 -30.26 14.83
CA ASN A 72 -16.82 -29.37 15.93
C ASN A 72 -18.04 -28.90 16.73
N ILE A 73 -17.79 -28.51 17.99
CA ILE A 73 -18.80 -28.09 18.98
C ILE A 73 -19.75 -27.02 18.44
N TYR A 74 -19.27 -26.17 17.52
CA TYR A 74 -20.03 -25.07 16.94
C TYR A 74 -21.04 -25.48 15.85
N GLN A 75 -21.05 -26.75 15.40
CA GLN A 75 -21.97 -27.31 14.39
C GLN A 75 -22.22 -26.38 13.19
N ALA A 76 -21.17 -25.72 12.71
CA ALA A 76 -21.29 -24.76 11.64
C ALA A 76 -21.54 -25.47 10.30
N LYS A 77 -22.54 -25.00 9.55
CA LYS A 77 -22.87 -25.53 8.21
C LYS A 77 -22.14 -24.72 7.13
N ILE A 78 -21.38 -25.42 6.30
CA ILE A 78 -20.73 -24.81 5.13
C ILE A 78 -21.71 -24.87 3.95
N ARG A 79 -21.97 -23.71 3.34
CA ARG A 79 -22.81 -23.59 2.15
C ARG A 79 -22.24 -22.57 1.17
N GLU A 80 -22.71 -22.60 -0.07
CA GLU A 80 -22.40 -21.53 -1.04
C GLU A 80 -23.00 -20.20 -0.55
N ALA A 81 -22.21 -19.13 -0.70
CA ALA A 81 -22.62 -17.78 -0.36
C ALA A 81 -23.60 -17.23 -1.40
N SER A 82 -24.57 -16.46 -0.92
CA SER A 82 -25.58 -15.78 -1.73
C SER A 82 -25.35 -14.26 -1.71
N LEU A 83 -26.05 -13.52 -2.55
CA LEU A 83 -26.01 -12.04 -2.55
C LEU A 83 -26.35 -11.42 -1.19
N LYS A 84 -27.18 -12.08 -0.38
CA LYS A 84 -27.55 -11.61 0.96
C LYS A 84 -26.35 -11.66 1.93
N ASP A 85 -25.38 -12.52 1.67
CA ASP A 85 -24.22 -12.73 2.54
C ASP A 85 -23.11 -11.70 2.29
N LEU A 86 -23.19 -10.90 1.23
CA LEU A 86 -22.18 -9.88 0.89
C LEU A 86 -21.92 -8.90 2.03
N GLU A 87 -22.97 -8.51 2.76
CA GLU A 87 -22.87 -7.64 3.93
C GLU A 87 -21.99 -8.26 5.03
N ILE A 88 -22.22 -9.55 5.31
CA ILE A 88 -21.51 -10.31 6.33
C ILE A 88 -20.04 -10.45 5.93
N VAL A 89 -19.78 -10.80 4.66
CA VAL A 89 -18.42 -10.94 4.12
C VAL A 89 -17.66 -9.61 4.19
N THR A 90 -18.29 -8.51 3.79
CA THR A 90 -17.70 -7.16 3.85
C THR A 90 -17.27 -6.83 5.28
N ASN A 91 -18.16 -7.08 6.25
CA ASN A 91 -17.91 -6.80 7.66
C ASN A 91 -16.76 -7.64 8.22
N ILE A 92 -16.75 -8.95 7.94
CA ILE A 92 -15.68 -9.86 8.37
C ILE A 92 -14.35 -9.41 7.79
N TYR A 93 -14.27 -9.18 6.47
CA TYR A 93 -13.06 -8.73 5.80
C TYR A 93 -12.52 -7.46 6.46
N ASN A 94 -13.33 -6.41 6.56
CA ASN A 94 -12.89 -5.12 7.07
C ASN A 94 -12.40 -5.23 8.53
N LYS A 95 -13.06 -6.04 9.36
CA LYS A 95 -12.63 -6.28 10.75
C LYS A 95 -11.33 -7.07 10.83
N SER A 96 -11.16 -8.10 10.00
CA SER A 96 -9.96 -8.94 10.00
C SER A 96 -8.69 -8.15 9.64
N TRP A 97 -8.79 -7.10 8.84
CA TRP A 97 -7.63 -6.28 8.48
C TRP A 97 -7.25 -5.22 9.51
N LEU A 98 -8.16 -4.80 10.39
CA LEU A 98 -7.84 -3.83 11.45
C LEU A 98 -6.78 -4.36 12.43
N THR A 99 -6.62 -5.68 12.53
CA THR A 99 -5.61 -6.32 13.38
C THR A 99 -4.30 -6.60 12.63
N SER A 100 -4.25 -6.36 11.31
CA SER A 100 -3.07 -6.60 10.49
C SER A 100 -2.08 -5.44 10.57
N ARG A 101 -0.79 -5.75 10.43
CA ARG A 101 0.29 -4.75 10.32
C ARG A 101 0.49 -4.24 8.90
N THR A 102 -0.27 -4.77 7.95
CA THR A 102 -0.21 -4.39 6.53
C THR A 102 -1.12 -3.19 6.27
N PRO A 103 -0.76 -2.29 5.31
CA PRO A 103 -1.66 -1.24 4.85
C PRO A 103 -3.03 -1.82 4.46
N PHE A 104 -4.08 -1.33 5.11
CA PHE A 104 -5.43 -1.81 4.91
C PHE A 104 -6.22 -0.85 4.03
N ARG A 105 -6.88 -1.41 3.01
CA ARG A 105 -7.93 -0.72 2.25
C ARG A 105 -9.26 -1.41 2.53
N PRO A 106 -10.24 -0.70 3.13
CA PRO A 106 -11.59 -1.22 3.26
C PRO A 106 -12.16 -1.62 1.92
N ILE A 107 -12.89 -2.75 1.90
CA ILE A 107 -13.66 -3.16 0.74
C ILE A 107 -15.11 -2.68 0.90
N GLU A 108 -15.66 -2.18 -0.21
CA GLU A 108 -17.05 -1.78 -0.30
C GLU A 108 -17.90 -2.97 -0.78
N LYS A 109 -19.15 -3.00 -0.32
CA LYS A 109 -20.12 -4.04 -0.71
C LYS A 109 -20.35 -4.08 -2.22
N GLU A 110 -20.42 -2.92 -2.87
CA GLU A 110 -20.63 -2.85 -4.33
C GLU A 110 -19.45 -3.46 -5.09
N THR A 111 -18.22 -3.31 -4.61
CA THR A 111 -17.04 -3.98 -5.17
C THR A 111 -17.12 -5.51 -5.04
N LEU A 112 -17.62 -6.02 -3.93
CA LEU A 112 -17.84 -7.47 -3.78
C LEU A 112 -18.98 -7.97 -4.66
N LYS A 113 -20.01 -7.13 -4.87
CA LYS A 113 -21.13 -7.44 -5.75
C LYS A 113 -20.69 -7.53 -7.21
N THR A 114 -19.82 -6.64 -7.69
CA THR A 114 -19.29 -6.73 -9.06
C THR A 114 -18.46 -8.00 -9.25
N ILE A 115 -17.60 -8.35 -8.29
CA ILE A 115 -16.85 -9.62 -8.31
C ILE A 115 -17.79 -10.83 -8.34
N PHE A 116 -18.86 -10.81 -7.54
CA PHE A 116 -19.84 -11.90 -7.52
C PHE A 116 -20.59 -12.06 -8.85
N GLN A 117 -20.83 -10.95 -9.56
CA GLN A 117 -21.54 -10.94 -10.84
C GLN A 117 -20.64 -11.30 -12.03
N HIS A 118 -19.36 -10.96 -11.96
CA HIS A 118 -18.35 -11.38 -12.93
C HIS A 118 -17.82 -12.78 -12.57
N LYS A 119 -18.68 -13.80 -12.70
CA LYS A 119 -18.28 -15.22 -12.71
C LYS A 119 -17.78 -15.58 -14.11
N ASP A 120 -16.51 -15.29 -14.38
CA ASP A 120 -15.74 -15.89 -15.49
C ASP A 120 -14.74 -16.91 -14.93
#